data_AF-A0A423WLZ4-F1
#
_entry.id   AF-A0A423WLZ4-F1
#
_cell.length_a   1.000
_cell.length_b   1.000
_cell.length_c   1.000
_cell.angle_alpha   90.00
_cell.angle_beta   90.00
_cell.angle_gamma   90.00
#
_symmetry.space_group_name_H-M   'P 1'
#
loop_
_entity.id
_entity.type
_entity.pdbx_description
1 polymer ?
#
loop_
_entity_poly.entity_id
_entity_poly.type
_entity_poly.pdbx_seq_one_letter_code
_entity_poly.pdbx_strand_id
1 'polypeptide(L)'
;MCVVDGLSFRRLNYDPVGADMAVAPVIESNWFSSQTDVEVTIAGLKRVRQALNSSAMAPIMIGDELLPGRPDVQTDDDLASWVAQQDTSIYHAMASNKMGKT
;
A
#
# COMPACT_ATOMS: atom_id res chain seq x y z
N MET A 1 10.61 -8.29 0.31
CA MET A 1 10.34 -7.26 1.35
C MET A 1 9.04 -6.57 0.96
N CYS A 2 8.07 -6.46 1.86
CA CYS A 2 6.79 -5.76 1.58
C CYS A 2 6.91 -4.28 1.98
N VAL A 3 6.36 -3.38 1.17
CA VAL A 3 6.21 -1.96 1.53
C VAL A 3 4.80 -1.76 2.07
N VAL A 4 4.69 -1.00 3.16
CA VAL A 4 3.42 -0.70 3.81
C VAL A 4 3.33 0.81 3.98
N ASP A 5 2.27 1.41 3.45
CA ASP A 5 1.93 2.79 3.78
C ASP A 5 1.30 2.83 5.18
N GLY A 6 2.12 3.18 6.18
CA GLY A 6 1.71 3.22 7.58
C GLY A 6 0.86 4.43 7.95
N LEU A 7 0.75 5.44 7.09
CA LEU A 7 0.01 6.67 7.32
C LEU A 7 -0.81 7.03 6.08
N SER A 8 -1.74 6.14 5.73
CA SER A 8 -2.65 6.37 4.63
C SER A 8 -3.50 7.63 4.88
N PHE A 9 -3.43 8.60 3.97
CA PHE A 9 -4.06 9.93 4.09
C PHE A 9 -5.52 9.95 3.60
N ARG A 10 -5.99 8.85 3.04
CA ARG A 10 -7.40 8.61 2.70
C ARG A 10 -8.22 8.17 3.92
N ARG A 11 -9.55 8.22 3.78
CA ARG A 11 -10.48 7.58 4.71
C ARG A 11 -11.23 6.46 4.02
N LEU A 12 -11.46 5.39 4.77
CA LEU A 12 -12.35 4.29 4.45
C LEU A 12 -13.81 4.72 4.71
N ASN A 13 -14.76 4.22 3.91
CA ASN A 13 -16.19 4.33 4.18
C ASN A 13 -16.77 2.97 4.59
N TYR A 14 -17.71 3.00 5.52
CA TYR A 14 -18.44 1.83 6.02
C TYR A 14 -19.93 2.14 5.95
N ASP A 15 -20.65 1.43 5.08
CA ASP A 15 -22.05 1.69 4.82
C ASP A 15 -22.90 0.42 5.10
N PRO A 16 -23.92 0.49 5.99
CA PRO A 16 -24.81 -0.63 6.20
C PRO A 16 -25.70 -0.87 4.97
N VAL A 17 -25.94 -2.14 4.63
CA VAL A 17 -26.78 -2.53 3.49
C VAL A 17 -28.15 -2.95 4.00
N GLY A 18 -29.11 -2.02 3.97
CA GLY A 18 -30.47 -2.27 4.41
C GLY A 18 -30.60 -2.44 5.94
N ALA A 19 -31.69 -3.06 6.38
CA ALA A 19 -32.05 -3.19 7.80
C ALA A 19 -31.76 -4.56 8.42
N ASP A 20 -31.28 -5.53 7.62
CA ASP A 20 -30.98 -6.88 8.09
C ASP A 20 -29.55 -6.98 8.62
N MET A 21 -29.41 -7.32 9.90
CA MET A 21 -28.12 -7.46 10.58
C MET A 21 -27.30 -8.66 10.12
N ALA A 22 -27.91 -9.62 9.40
CA ALA A 22 -27.18 -10.74 8.80
C ALA A 22 -26.45 -10.35 7.50
N VAL A 23 -26.77 -9.20 6.92
CA VAL A 23 -26.15 -8.72 5.68
C VAL A 23 -24.87 -7.96 6.02
N ALA A 24 -23.77 -8.34 5.36
CA ALA A 24 -22.49 -7.68 5.55
C ALA A 24 -22.54 -6.23 5.02
N PRO A 25 -21.90 -5.28 5.73
CA PRO A 25 -21.77 -3.89 5.30
C PRO A 25 -20.83 -3.78 4.09
N VAL A 26 -21.00 -2.72 3.31
CA VAL A 26 -20.05 -2.35 2.26
C VAL A 26 -18.88 -1.62 2.89
N ILE A 27 -17.66 -2.00 2.49
CA ILE A 27 -16.40 -1.44 2.98
C ILE A 27 -15.64 -0.91 1.77
N GLU A 28 -15.69 0.41 1.59
CA GLU A 28 -14.96 1.09 0.52
C GLU A 28 -13.66 1.66 1.07
N SER A 29 -12.55 1.06 0.68
CA SER A 29 -11.26 1.33 1.28
C SER A 29 -10.54 2.55 0.66
N ASN A 30 -10.98 2.97 -0.54
CA ASN A 30 -10.49 4.13 -1.30
C ASN A 30 -9.00 4.09 -1.66
N TRP A 31 -8.47 2.91 -1.94
CA TRP A 31 -7.03 2.69 -2.04
C TRP A 31 -6.33 3.54 -3.10
N PHE A 32 -5.22 4.17 -2.69
CA PHE A 32 -4.44 5.11 -3.51
C PHE A 32 -5.24 6.29 -4.08
N SER A 33 -6.39 6.65 -3.49
CA SER A 33 -7.15 7.85 -3.90
C SER A 33 -6.46 9.17 -3.53
N SER A 34 -5.52 9.12 -2.59
CA SER A 34 -4.69 10.26 -2.18
C SER A 34 -3.36 10.21 -2.92
N GLN A 35 -2.99 11.32 -3.56
CA GLN A 35 -1.69 11.46 -4.23
C GLN A 35 -0.52 11.20 -3.29
N THR A 36 -0.64 11.61 -2.02
CA THR A 36 0.41 11.39 -1.00
C THR A 36 0.62 9.90 -0.70
N ASP A 37 -0.43 9.08 -0.70
CA ASP A 37 -0.32 7.64 -0.46
C ASP A 37 0.51 6.97 -1.58
N VAL A 38 0.31 7.41 -2.82
CA VAL A 38 1.09 6.94 -3.98
C VAL A 38 2.56 7.35 -3.85
N GLU A 39 2.81 8.62 -3.55
CA GLU A 39 4.18 9.16 -3.43
C GLU A 39 4.98 8.49 -2.30
N VAL A 40 4.37 8.32 -1.13
CA VAL A 40 5.01 7.64 0.02
C VAL A 40 5.32 6.19 -0.32
N THR A 41 4.40 5.50 -0.99
CA THR A 41 4.59 4.09 -1.38
C THR A 41 5.70 3.94 -2.41
N ILE A 42 5.76 4.79 -3.44
CA ILE A 42 6.85 4.80 -4.43
C ILE A 42 8.19 5.10 -3.74
N ALA A 43 8.24 6.08 -2.84
CA ALA A 43 9.44 6.39 -2.07
C ALA A 43 9.90 5.18 -1.21
N GLY A 44 8.94 4.47 -0.59
CA GLY A 44 9.18 3.23 0.14
C GLY A 44 9.79 2.13 -0.73
N LEU A 45 9.23 1.89 -1.93
CA LEU A 45 9.76 0.90 -2.88
C LEU A 45 11.20 1.23 -3.32
N LYS A 46 11.46 2.50 -3.66
CA LYS A 46 12.82 2.96 -4.00
C LYS A 46 13.79 2.76 -2.83
N ARG A 47 13.36 3.03 -1.60
CA ARG A 47 14.17 2.84 -0.40
C ARG A 47 14.47 1.37 -0.13
N VAL A 48 13.51 0.47 -0.33
CA VAL A 48 13.73 -0.98 -0.25
C VAL A 48 14.75 -1.43 -1.28
N ARG A 49 14.62 -1.01 -2.54
CA ARG A 49 15.60 -1.32 -3.60
C ARG A 49 17.01 -0.84 -3.24
N GLN A 50 17.13 0.35 -2.68
CA GLN A 50 18.41 0.86 -2.20
C GLN A 50 19.01 0.00 -1.08
N ALA A 51 18.17 -0.46 -0.13
CA ALA A 51 18.61 -1.31 0.96
C ALA A 51 19.08 -2.68 0.46
N LEU A 52 18.33 -3.31 -0.45
CA LEU A 52 18.67 -4.60 -1.06
C LEU A 52 19.98 -4.53 -1.88
N ASN A 53 20.26 -3.38 -2.51
CA ASN A 53 21.50 -3.14 -3.26
C ASN A 53 22.70 -2.70 -2.39
N SER A 54 22.57 -2.67 -1.06
CA SER A 54 23.67 -2.31 -0.18
C SER A 54 24.71 -3.42 -0.04
N SER A 55 25.97 -3.05 0.21
CA SER A 55 27.06 -4.02 0.43
C SER A 55 26.80 -4.96 1.62
N ALA A 56 26.04 -4.51 2.61
CA ALA A 56 25.66 -5.30 3.77
C ALA A 56 24.68 -6.44 3.41
N MET A 57 23.82 -6.24 2.42
CA MET A 57 22.87 -7.24 1.95
C MET A 57 23.48 -8.22 0.93
N ALA A 58 24.55 -7.81 0.24
CA ALA A 58 25.17 -8.59 -0.84
C ALA A 58 25.48 -10.08 -0.49
N PRO A 59 25.95 -10.44 0.72
CA PRO A 59 26.25 -11.84 1.04
C PRO A 59 25.02 -12.75 1.14
N ILE A 60 23.82 -12.18 1.31
CA ILE A 60 22.57 -12.93 1.52
C ILE A 60 21.57 -12.76 0.38
N MET A 61 21.89 -11.92 -0.61
CA MET A 61 21.05 -11.73 -1.80
C MET A 61 21.25 -12.88 -2.78
N ILE A 62 20.14 -13.46 -3.24
CA ILE A 62 20.13 -14.52 -4.24
C ILE A 62 19.38 -14.00 -5.46
N GLY A 63 20.11 -13.83 -6.57
CA GLY A 63 19.54 -13.31 -7.82
C GLY A 63 19.08 -11.85 -7.72
N ASP A 64 18.25 -11.46 -8.68
CA ASP A 64 17.68 -10.13 -8.77
C ASP A 64 16.34 -10.00 -8.01
N GLU A 65 15.80 -8.78 -7.95
CA GLU A 65 14.48 -8.51 -7.37
C GLU A 65 13.39 -9.35 -8.04
N LEU A 66 12.64 -10.14 -7.25
CA LEU A 66 11.59 -11.02 -7.74
C LEU A 66 10.32 -10.27 -8.18
N LEU A 67 9.89 -9.28 -7.41
CA LEU A 67 8.71 -8.45 -7.65
C LEU A 67 9.03 -7.02 -7.14
N PRO A 68 8.75 -5.94 -7.90
CA PRO A 68 8.10 -5.88 -9.22
C PRO A 68 8.91 -6.49 -10.37
N GLY A 69 10.22 -6.69 -10.16
CA GLY A 69 11.16 -7.07 -11.21
C GLY A 69 11.86 -5.85 -11.81
N ARG A 70 13.13 -6.01 -12.19
CA ARG A 70 14.06 -4.89 -12.41
C ARG A 70 14.54 -4.58 -13.83
N PRO A 71 13.98 -5.12 -14.93
CA PRO A 71 13.94 -4.30 -16.14
C PRO A 71 12.61 -3.56 -16.28
N ASP A 72 11.47 -4.21 -15.98
CA ASP A 72 10.17 -3.74 -16.51
C ASP A 72 9.52 -2.62 -15.70
N VAL A 73 9.92 -2.41 -14.43
CA VAL A 73 9.32 -1.41 -13.54
C VAL A 73 10.40 -0.51 -12.95
N GLN A 74 10.74 0.59 -13.63
CA GLN A 74 11.78 1.54 -13.18
C GLN A 74 11.25 2.95 -12.93
N THR A 75 10.30 3.44 -13.73
CA THR A 75 9.81 4.81 -13.59
C THR A 75 8.78 4.92 -12.48
N ASP A 76 8.53 6.15 -12.03
CA ASP A 76 7.52 6.39 -10.98
C ASP A 76 6.13 6.03 -11.47
N ASP A 77 5.85 6.22 -12.76
CA ASP A 77 4.59 5.83 -13.40
C ASP A 77 4.44 4.31 -13.49
N ASP A 78 5.52 3.58 -13.79
CA ASP A 78 5.51 2.11 -13.77
C ASP A 78 5.27 1.60 -12.35
N LEU A 79 5.95 2.20 -11.36
CA LEU A 79 5.81 1.84 -9.96
C LEU A 79 4.40 2.14 -9.46
N ALA A 80 3.82 3.29 -9.80
CA ALA A 80 2.44 3.63 -9.48
C ALA A 80 1.45 2.61 -10.08
N SER A 81 1.63 2.29 -11.36
CA SER A 81 0.78 1.35 -12.09
C SER A 81 0.87 -0.07 -11.53
N TRP A 82 2.07 -0.49 -11.11
CA TRP A 82 2.29 -1.79 -10.47
C TRP A 82 1.68 -1.83 -9.07
N VAL A 83 1.89 -0.78 -8.26
CA VAL A 83 1.32 -0.66 -6.91
C VAL A 83 -0.20 -0.73 -6.95
N ALA A 84 -0.84 -0.04 -7.91
CA ALA A 84 -2.28 -0.06 -8.09
C ALA A 84 -2.84 -1.47 -8.39
N GLN A 85 -2.03 -2.37 -8.95
CA GLN A 85 -2.44 -3.76 -9.27
C GLN A 85 -2.13 -4.74 -8.15
N GLN A 86 -1.18 -4.43 -7.26
CA GLN A 86 -0.65 -5.36 -6.25
C GLN A 86 -1.04 -4.99 -4.82
N ASP A 87 -1.87 -3.97 -4.63
CA ASP A 87 -2.27 -3.55 -3.30
C ASP A 87 -3.01 -4.66 -2.55
N THR A 88 -2.68 -4.89 -1.28
CA THR A 88 -3.42 -5.79 -0.39
C THR A 88 -3.45 -5.31 1.05
N SER A 89 -4.56 -5.58 1.74
CA SER A 89 -4.77 -5.09 3.11
C SER A 89 -3.82 -5.76 4.08
N ILE A 90 -3.24 -4.95 4.98
CA ILE A 90 -2.49 -5.46 6.13
C ILE A 90 -3.40 -5.75 7.34
N TYR A 91 -4.71 -5.61 7.18
CA TYR A 91 -5.73 -5.90 8.19
C TYR A 91 -5.70 -5.00 9.45
N HIS A 92 -5.23 -3.76 9.32
CA HIS A 92 -5.24 -2.74 10.38
C HIS A 92 -6.26 -1.60 10.13
N ALA A 93 -7.50 -1.94 9.80
CA ALA A 93 -8.56 -0.93 9.64
C ALA A 93 -8.93 -0.30 10.99
N MET A 94 -9.00 1.03 11.04
CA MET A 94 -9.28 1.78 12.26
C MET A 94 -10.04 3.08 11.96
N ALA A 95 -10.52 3.75 13.03
CA ALA A 95 -11.13 5.08 12.99
C ALA A 95 -12.45 5.21 12.19
N SER A 96 -13.23 4.14 12.02
CA SER A 96 -14.59 4.21 11.46
C SER A 96 -15.56 5.04 12.33
N ASN A 97 -15.31 5.11 13.65
CA ASN A 97 -15.97 6.02 14.58
C ASN A 97 -14.92 6.87 15.31
N LYS A 98 -14.37 7.85 14.60
CA LYS A 98 -13.26 8.69 15.09
C LYS A 98 -13.65 9.48 16.34
N MET A 99 -12.85 9.36 17.40
CA MET A 99 -12.94 10.21 18.59
C MET A 99 -12.28 11.57 18.35
N GLY A 100 -12.93 12.67 18.74
CA GLY A 100 -12.41 14.04 18.63
C GLY A 100 -13.48 15.02 18.18
N LYS A 101 -13.16 16.32 18.20
CA LYS A 101 -14.05 17.35 17.66
C LYS A 101 -13.90 17.44 16.14
N THR A 102 -15.01 17.66 15.46
CA THR A 102 -15.08 18.13 14.08
C THR A 102 -14.61 19.57 13.98
#